data_AF-A0A2D8BWZ7-F1
#
_entry.id   AF-A0A2D8BWZ7-F1
#
_cell.length_a   1.000
_cell.length_b   1.000
_cell.length_c   1.000
_cell.angle_alpha   90.00
_cell.angle_beta   90.00
_cell.angle_gamma   90.00
#
_symmetry.space_group_name_H-M   'P 1'
#
loop_
_entity.id
_entity.type
_entity.pdbx_description
1 polymer ?
#
loop_
_entity_poly.entity_id
_entity_poly.type
_entity_poly.pdbx_seq_one_letter_code
_entity_poly.pdbx_strand_id
1 'polypeptide(L)' 'TRSCNEVAGQSGSIIITQDGTGSRTASWNSAWKWAAGTAPTLSTAAGAVDRIDFLVVAAGNIHAVASLDVK' A
#
# COMPACT_ATOMS: atom_id res chain seq x y z
N THR A 1 -1.64 24.57 -3.83
CA THR A 1 -1.70 23.09 -3.74
C THR A 1 -0.28 22.59 -3.53
N ARG A 2 0.04 22.02 -2.36
CA ARG A 2 1.35 21.39 -2.17
C ARG A 2 1.34 20.04 -2.86
N SER A 3 1.83 20.00 -4.09
CA SER A 3 2.17 18.75 -4.78
C SER A 3 3.44 18.22 -4.11
N CYS A 4 3.32 17.36 -3.09
CA CYS A 4 4.49 16.68 -2.57
C CYS A 4 4.74 15.44 -3.42
N ASN A 5 5.86 15.45 -4.14
CA ASN A 5 6.60 14.24 -4.48
C ASN A 5 6.89 13.42 -3.21
N GLU A 6 7.44 12.23 -3.37
CA GLU A 6 8.00 11.46 -2.24
C GLU A 6 9.02 12.34 -1.48
N VAL A 7 8.65 12.78 -0.28
CA VAL A 7 9.53 13.53 0.62
C VAL A 7 9.96 12.61 1.76
N ALA A 8 11.27 12.53 2.00
CA ALA A 8 11.81 11.72 3.10
C ALA A 8 11.15 12.09 4.44
N GLY A 9 10.75 11.07 5.20
CA GLY A 9 10.02 11.22 6.46
C GLY A 9 8.50 11.31 6.31
N GLN A 10 7.95 11.38 5.09
CA GLN A 10 6.51 11.21 4.89
C GLN A 10 6.12 9.77 5.24
N SER A 11 5.13 9.63 6.11
CA SER A 11 4.61 8.32 6.52
C SER A 11 3.09 8.35 6.59
N GLY A 12 2.48 7.18 6.53
CA GLY A 12 1.05 7.05 6.74
C GLY A 12 0.55 5.64 6.49
N SER A 13 -0.77 5.54 6.40
CA SER A 13 -1.47 4.31 6.06
C SER A 13 -2.37 4.56 4.85
N ILE A 14 -2.38 3.61 3.92
CA ILE A 14 -3.34 3.56 2.82
C ILE A 14 -4.33 2.44 3.15
N ILE A 15 -5.62 2.76 3.09
CA ILE A 15 -6.69 1.78 3.25
C ILE A 15 -7.23 1.47 1.86
N ILE A 16 -7.29 0.18 1.53
CA ILE A 16 -7.81 -0.32 0.27
C ILE A 16 -9.03 -1.17 0.59
N THR A 17 -10.20 -0.73 0.14
CA THR A 17 -11.45 -1.50 0.29
C THR A 17 -11.88 -2.02 -1.06
N GLN A 18 -12.11 -3.34 -1.14
CA GLN A 18 -12.70 -3.97 -2.31
C GLN A 18 -14.13 -3.47 -2.52
N ASP A 19 -14.54 -3.36 -3.78
CA ASP A 19 -15.94 -3.08 -4.09
C ASP A 19 -16.85 -4.28 -3.75
N GLY A 20 -18.15 -4.14 -4.00
CA GLY A 20 -19.15 -5.18 -3.71
C GLY A 20 -19.00 -6.47 -4.54
N THR A 21 -18.11 -6.51 -5.52
CA THR A 21 -17.75 -7.73 -6.28
C THR A 21 -16.41 -8.30 -5.80
N GLY A 22 -15.45 -7.42 -5.53
CA GLY A 22 -14.09 -7.76 -5.19
C GLY A 22 -13.22 -8.11 -6.40
N SER A 23 -12.14 -8.83 -6.15
CA SER A 23 -11.14 -9.24 -7.16
C SER A 23 -10.45 -8.09 -7.90
N ARG A 24 -10.37 -6.91 -7.27
CA ARG A 24 -9.52 -5.81 -7.77
C ARG A 24 -8.08 -6.07 -7.37
N THR A 25 -7.18 -5.89 -8.33
CA THR A 25 -5.74 -6.02 -8.14
C THR A 25 -5.08 -4.65 -8.16
N ALA A 26 -4.04 -4.46 -7.35
CA ALA A 26 -3.15 -3.31 -7.44
C ALA A 26 -1.79 -3.72 -8.00
N SER A 27 -1.13 -2.78 -8.67
CA SER A 27 0.25 -2.92 -9.11
C SER A 27 1.13 -1.94 -8.36
N TRP A 28 2.31 -2.38 -7.97
CA TRP A 28 3.27 -1.61 -7.19
C TRP A 28 4.53 -1.41 -8.02
N ASN A 29 4.96 -0.16 -8.17
CA ASN A 29 6.20 0.14 -8.89
C ASN A 29 7.44 -0.22 -8.04
N SER A 30 8.63 -0.08 -8.61
CA SER A 30 9.90 -0.45 -7.97
C SER A 30 10.30 0.41 -6.77
N ALA A 31 9.62 1.53 -6.50
CA ALA A 31 9.88 2.37 -5.34
C ALA A 31 9.42 1.72 -4.04
N TRP A 32 8.39 0.87 -4.09
CA TRP A 32 7.85 0.16 -2.94
C TRP A 32 8.76 -1.01 -2.54
N LYS A 33 9.28 -0.94 -1.31
CA LYS A 33 10.11 -1.97 -0.67
C LYS A 33 9.30 -2.64 0.42
N TRP A 34 8.97 -3.90 0.19
CA TRP A 34 8.12 -4.67 1.08
C TRP A 34 8.95 -5.41 2.12
N ALA A 35 8.49 -5.44 3.37
CA ALA A 35 9.19 -6.14 4.45
C ALA A 35 9.43 -7.63 4.15
N ALA A 36 8.52 -8.28 3.42
CA ALA A 36 8.67 -9.67 2.98
C ALA A 36 9.49 -9.84 1.68
N GLY A 37 10.03 -8.74 1.11
CA GLY A 37 10.79 -8.73 -0.14
C GLY A 37 9.94 -8.73 -1.42
N THR A 38 8.66 -9.09 -1.34
CA THR A 38 7.71 -9.11 -2.46
C THR A 38 6.46 -8.30 -2.16
N ALA A 39 5.82 -7.75 -3.20
CA ALA A 39 4.55 -7.06 -3.06
C ALA A 39 3.46 -8.00 -2.50
N PRO A 40 2.53 -7.49 -1.66
CA PRO A 40 1.45 -8.29 -1.10
C PRO A 40 0.45 -8.67 -2.18
N THR A 41 -0.18 -9.84 -2.02
CA THR A 41 -1.43 -10.16 -2.69
C THR A 41 -2.58 -9.56 -1.88
N LEU A 42 -3.33 -8.64 -2.48
CA LEU A 42 -4.49 -8.02 -1.81
C LEU A 42 -5.62 -9.02 -1.63
N SER A 43 -6.41 -8.82 -0.57
CA SER A 43 -7.63 -9.56 -0.33
C SER A 43 -8.64 -9.27 -1.43
N THR A 44 -9.32 -10.31 -1.93
CA THR A 44 -10.20 -10.21 -3.11
C THR A 44 -11.67 -10.39 -2.81
N ALA A 45 -12.05 -10.73 -1.57
CA ALA A 45 -13.45 -10.84 -1.21
C ALA A 45 -14.16 -9.48 -1.33
N ALA A 46 -15.44 -9.51 -1.70
CA ALA A 46 -16.28 -8.32 -1.74
C ALA A 46 -16.24 -7.59 -0.40
N GLY A 47 -15.96 -6.29 -0.41
CA GLY A 47 -15.86 -5.47 0.80
C GLY A 47 -14.65 -5.75 1.70
N ALA A 48 -13.72 -6.64 1.32
CA ALA A 48 -12.48 -6.85 2.07
C ALA A 48 -11.68 -5.55 2.19
N VAL A 49 -11.04 -5.36 3.34
CA VAL A 49 -10.23 -4.17 3.63
C VAL A 49 -8.79 -4.60 3.88
N ASP A 50 -7.85 -4.00 3.16
CA ASP A 50 -6.41 -4.14 3.40
C ASP A 50 -5.83 -2.79 3.83
N ARG A 51 -4.78 -2.83 4.65
CA ARG A 51 -4.03 -1.63 5.04
C ARG A 51 -2.58 -1.76 4.63
N ILE A 52 -2.05 -0.72 3.99
CA ILE A 52 -0.63 -0.57 3.68
C ILE A 52 -0.05 0.54 4.54
N ASP A 53 0.82 0.19 5.47
CA ASP A 53 1.58 1.14 6.28
C ASP A 53 2.91 1.44 5.61
N PHE A 54 3.25 2.72 5.45
CA PHE A 54 4.43 3.13 4.69
C PHE A 54 5.24 4.26 5.33
N LEU A 55 6.53 4.29 4.98
CA LEU A 55 7.48 5.36 5.27
C LEU A 55 8.31 5.63 4.01
N VAL A 56 8.29 6.88 3.55
CA VAL A 56 9.20 7.38 2.51
C VAL A 56 10.57 7.61 3.13
N VAL A 57 11.53 6.76 2.79
CA VAL A 57 12.93 6.89 3.25
C VAL A 57 13.67 7.90 2.39
N ALA A 58 13.41 7.89 1.07
CA ALA A 58 13.89 8.85 0.09
C ALA A 58 12.97 8.82 -1.14
N ALA A 59 13.16 9.75 -2.08
CA ALA A 59 12.51 9.66 -3.39
C ALA A 59 12.87 8.34 -4.07
N GLY A 60 11.88 7.62 -4.58
CA GLY A 60 12.01 6.29 -5.16
C GLY A 60 12.29 5.16 -4.15
N ASN A 61 12.20 5.41 -2.83
CA ASN A 61 12.42 4.40 -1.81
C ASN A 61 11.41 4.52 -0.66
N ILE A 62 10.38 3.67 -0.71
CA ILE A 62 9.26 3.63 0.22
C ILE A 62 9.25 2.28 0.91
N HIS A 63 9.52 2.25 2.21
CA HIS A 63 9.38 1.02 3.00
C HIS A 63 7.92 0.81 3.35
N ALA A 64 7.41 -0.41 3.13
CA ALA A 64 6.01 -0.71 3.32
C ALA A 64 5.75 -2.11 3.91
N VAL A 65 4.65 -2.20 4.65
CA VAL A 65 4.09 -3.44 5.20
C VAL A 65 2.60 -3.47 4.88
N ALA A 66 2.09 -4.65 4.56
CA ALA A 66 0.67 -4.88 4.33
C ALA A 66 0.06 -5.70 5.48
N SER A 67 -1.09 -5.26 5.96
CA SER A 67 -2.00 -6.02 6.81
C SER A 67 -3.25 -6.34 6.00
N LEU A 68 -3.51 -7.63 5.77
CA LEU A 68 -4.56 -8.11 4.87
C LEU A 68 -5.83 -8.49 5.62
N ASP A 69 -6.99 -8.28 4.99
CA ASP A 69 -8.34 -8.59 5.52
C ASP A 69 -8.54 -8.08 6.96
N VAL A 70 -8.23 -6.81 7.17
CA VAL A 70 -8.43 -6.14 8.46
C VAL A 70 -9.93 -5.92 8.70
N LYS A 71 -10.43 -6.40 9.85
CA LYS A 71 -11.85 -6.37 10.24
C LYS A 71 -12.12 -5.30 11.29
#